data_AF-A1ZKX9-F1
#
_entry.id   AF-A1ZKX9-F1
#
_cell.length_a   1.000
_cell.length_b   1.000
_cell.length_c   1.000
_cell.angle_alpha   90.00
_cell.angle_beta   90.00
_cell.angle_gamma   90.00
#
_symmetry.space_group_name_H-M   'P 1'
#
loop_
_entity.id
_entity.type
_entity.pdbx_description
1 polymer ?
#
loop_
_entity_poly.entity_id
_entity_poly.type
_entity_poly.pdbx_seq_one_letter_code
_entity_poly.pdbx_strand_id
1 'polypeptide(L)'
;MAFDKIKPEFLKRLDHYLLVHYPAIWHSKIIWVAFYSLSLFGLFYMFGDHFDQEVDNTMQHYFYEGNDFVMFIGIPMFLATLMGLYWLYIQYQQQIDYSKLSLGKFVGIAGLNFLCMALIFLPVVGLALSTLDNPSNQTSAVMVIQVFLSMATFTSVLPFILRQYKIIEIVLVIFFGFIYSMVVGGLLAGIFNEAALGMYVINLLVFAAYVGHKFYHKTYNQNTKRLALFCLLMLPGLFPIILHLLGVYGSYETAYLAVNKGDGGFLGIKWMLTNIVAIILIYSLITRFMYQSMVAPMLRK
;
A
#
# COMPACT_ATOMS: atom_id res chain seq x y z
N MET A 1 -25.79 13.43 -11.44
CA MET A 1 -25.22 13.79 -12.76
C MET A 1 -25.28 12.58 -13.68
N ALA A 2 -25.69 12.79 -14.93
CA ALA A 2 -26.04 11.75 -15.90
C ALA A 2 -24.82 11.05 -16.52
N PHE A 3 -24.07 10.26 -15.73
CA PHE A 3 -23.00 9.40 -16.26
C PHE A 3 -23.52 8.28 -17.17
N ASP A 4 -24.80 7.91 -17.06
CA ASP A 4 -25.43 6.89 -17.91
C ASP A 4 -25.59 7.30 -19.37
N LYS A 5 -25.56 8.59 -19.69
CA LYS A 5 -25.71 9.07 -21.09
C LYS A 5 -24.39 9.16 -21.85
N ILE A 6 -23.25 9.21 -21.16
CA ILE A 6 -21.93 9.47 -21.78
C ILE A 6 -21.16 8.18 -22.04
N LYS A 7 -21.52 7.07 -21.38
CA LYS A 7 -20.75 5.81 -21.47
C LYS A 7 -21.09 5.05 -22.77
N PRO A 8 -20.09 4.70 -23.61
CA PRO A 8 -20.27 3.87 -24.81
C PRO A 8 -21.02 2.56 -24.51
N GLU A 9 -21.84 2.08 -25.44
CA GLU A 9 -22.68 0.88 -25.23
C GLU A 9 -21.87 -0.38 -24.90
N PHE A 10 -20.70 -0.55 -25.50
CA PHE A 10 -19.83 -1.69 -25.19
C PHE A 10 -19.37 -1.69 -23.72
N LEU A 11 -19.09 -0.49 -23.17
CA LEU A 11 -18.69 -0.32 -21.78
C LEU A 11 -19.85 -0.54 -20.82
N LYS A 12 -21.09 -0.22 -21.21
CA LYS A 12 -22.29 -0.53 -20.44
C LYS A 12 -22.53 -2.04 -20.37
N ARG A 13 -22.38 -2.76 -21.50
CA ARG A 13 -22.51 -4.23 -21.54
C ARG A 13 -21.43 -4.91 -20.71
N LEU A 14 -20.18 -4.43 -20.80
CA LEU A 14 -19.06 -4.94 -19.99
C LEU A 14 -19.31 -4.69 -18.49
N ASP A 15 -19.73 -3.49 -18.10
CA ASP A 15 -20.05 -3.18 -16.70
C ASP A 15 -21.16 -4.08 -16.15
N HIS A 16 -22.23 -4.27 -16.91
CA HIS A 16 -23.33 -5.14 -16.49
C HIS A 16 -22.86 -6.59 -16.36
N TYR A 17 -22.13 -7.10 -17.34
CA TYR A 17 -21.58 -8.46 -17.31
C TYR A 17 -20.66 -8.69 -16.11
N LEU A 18 -19.76 -7.74 -15.83
CA LEU A 18 -18.85 -7.79 -14.70
C LEU A 18 -19.58 -7.69 -13.36
N LEU A 19 -20.59 -6.83 -13.26
CA LEU A 19 -21.39 -6.71 -12.04
C LEU A 19 -22.17 -8.00 -11.74
N VAL A 20 -22.66 -8.70 -12.77
CA VAL A 20 -23.43 -9.93 -12.64
C VAL A 20 -22.55 -11.16 -12.37
N HIS A 21 -21.43 -11.31 -13.09
CA HIS A 21 -20.62 -12.54 -13.05
C HIS A 21 -19.32 -12.41 -12.24
N TYR A 22 -18.77 -11.20 -12.14
CA TYR A 22 -17.47 -10.94 -11.49
C TYR A 22 -17.52 -9.70 -10.58
N PRO A 23 -18.42 -9.66 -9.58
CA PRO A 23 -18.66 -8.47 -8.78
C PRO A 23 -17.39 -7.97 -8.09
N ALA A 24 -16.51 -8.87 -7.63
CA ALA A 24 -15.23 -8.51 -7.02
C ALA A 24 -14.32 -7.69 -7.97
N ILE A 25 -14.28 -8.03 -9.25
CA ILE A 25 -13.49 -7.33 -10.28
C ILE A 25 -14.13 -5.98 -10.62
N TRP A 26 -15.46 -5.94 -10.67
CA TRP A 26 -16.18 -4.70 -10.94
C TRP A 26 -16.05 -3.68 -9.80
N HIS A 27 -16.07 -4.18 -8.56
CA HIS A 27 -15.98 -3.37 -7.36
C HIS A 27 -14.58 -2.81 -7.13
N SER A 28 -13.54 -3.62 -7.34
CA SER A 28 -12.15 -3.15 -7.27
C SER A 28 -11.81 -2.08 -8.30
N LYS A 29 -12.62 -1.95 -9.36
CA LYS A 29 -12.39 -1.07 -10.53
C LYS A 29 -11.07 -1.36 -11.25
N ILE A 30 -10.50 -2.55 -11.05
CA ILE A 30 -9.18 -2.92 -11.56
C ILE A 30 -9.06 -2.80 -13.07
N ILE A 31 -10.10 -3.09 -13.85
CA ILE A 31 -10.07 -2.99 -15.31
C ILE A 31 -9.83 -1.53 -15.75
N TRP A 32 -10.51 -0.59 -15.11
CA TRP A 32 -10.37 0.84 -15.40
C TRP A 32 -9.01 1.35 -14.95
N VAL A 33 -8.64 1.03 -13.71
CA VAL A 33 -7.34 1.41 -13.15
C VAL A 33 -6.21 0.85 -14.02
N ALA A 34 -6.24 -0.43 -14.37
CA ALA A 34 -5.24 -1.06 -15.23
C ALA A 34 -5.16 -0.40 -16.60
N PHE A 35 -6.30 -0.16 -17.27
CA PHE A 35 -6.32 0.47 -18.58
C PHE A 35 -5.67 1.85 -18.57
N TYR A 36 -6.10 2.73 -17.65
CA TYR A 36 -5.57 4.09 -17.56
C TYR A 36 -4.11 4.10 -17.10
N SER A 37 -3.76 3.30 -16.08
CA SER A 37 -2.40 3.24 -15.55
C SER A 37 -1.40 2.67 -16.56
N LEU A 38 -1.75 1.61 -17.30
CA LEU A 38 -0.87 1.04 -18.33
C LEU A 38 -0.71 1.99 -19.52
N SER A 39 -1.79 2.67 -19.91
CA SER A 39 -1.74 3.66 -20.99
C SER A 39 -0.86 4.85 -20.61
N LEU A 40 -1.05 5.40 -19.40
CA LEU A 40 -0.22 6.50 -18.89
C LEU A 40 1.22 6.08 -18.66
N PHE A 41 1.45 4.87 -18.13
CA PHE A 41 2.79 4.30 -18.03
C PHE A 41 3.47 4.24 -19.41
N GLY A 42 2.79 3.70 -20.43
CA GLY A 42 3.33 3.62 -21.78
C GLY A 42 3.65 5.00 -22.37
N LEU A 43 2.74 5.97 -22.20
CA LEU A 43 2.95 7.34 -22.66
C LEU A 43 4.14 8.00 -21.96
N PHE A 44 4.20 7.92 -20.63
CA PHE A 44 5.30 8.51 -19.87
C PHE A 44 6.62 7.81 -20.12
N TYR A 45 6.64 6.50 -20.23
CA TYR A 45 7.86 5.76 -20.53
C TYR A 45 8.41 6.08 -21.93
N MET A 46 7.53 6.25 -22.94
CA MET A 46 7.96 6.53 -24.32
C MET A 46 8.29 8.00 -24.58
N PHE A 47 7.58 8.93 -23.93
CA PHE A 47 7.70 10.37 -24.21
C PHE A 47 8.23 11.17 -23.03
N GLY A 48 8.56 10.52 -21.90
CA GLY A 48 9.03 11.15 -20.67
C GLY A 48 10.23 12.05 -20.91
N ASP A 49 11.22 11.53 -21.61
CA ASP A 49 12.46 12.24 -21.99
C ASP A 49 12.19 13.57 -22.72
N HIS A 50 11.07 13.71 -23.45
CA HIS A 50 10.72 14.98 -24.09
C HIS A 50 10.27 16.07 -23.11
N PHE A 51 9.86 15.68 -21.90
CA PHE A 51 9.54 16.59 -20.80
C PHE A 51 10.79 17.02 -20.03
N ASP A 52 11.91 16.33 -20.21
CA ASP A 52 13.20 16.64 -19.62
C ASP A 52 14.03 17.49 -20.59
N GLN A 53 13.71 18.79 -20.67
CA GLN A 53 14.48 19.72 -21.49
C GLN A 53 15.65 20.28 -20.67
N GLU A 54 16.76 19.55 -20.64
CA GLU A 54 17.98 20.05 -20.01
C GLU A 54 18.61 21.19 -20.82
N VAL A 55 19.03 22.25 -20.11
CA VAL A 55 19.85 23.34 -20.69
C VAL A 55 21.32 22.98 -20.49
N ASP A 56 22.07 22.92 -21.59
CA ASP A 56 23.43 22.37 -21.73
C ASP A 56 24.56 23.18 -21.03
N ASN A 57 24.34 23.60 -19.77
CA ASN A 57 25.29 24.36 -18.95
C ASN A 57 25.64 23.60 -17.66
N THR A 58 26.92 23.20 -17.55
CA THR A 58 27.45 22.25 -16.56
C THR A 58 27.36 22.66 -15.09
N MET A 59 27.28 23.96 -14.75
CA MET A 59 27.03 24.40 -13.36
C MET A 59 25.55 24.45 -12.98
N GLN A 60 24.66 24.51 -13.98
CA GLN A 60 23.22 24.54 -13.76
C GLN A 60 22.64 23.13 -13.61
N HIS A 61 23.22 22.15 -14.31
CA HIS A 61 22.82 20.74 -14.32
C HIS A 61 22.55 20.16 -12.90
N TYR A 62 23.46 20.34 -11.93
CA TYR A 62 23.26 19.85 -10.55
C TYR A 62 22.13 20.54 -9.76
N PHE A 63 21.78 21.80 -10.08
CA PHE A 63 20.63 22.49 -9.49
C PHE A 63 19.30 22.05 -10.12
N TYR A 64 19.32 21.66 -11.41
CA TYR A 64 18.16 21.12 -12.11
C TYR A 64 17.87 19.67 -11.66
N GLU A 65 18.88 18.83 -11.44
CA GLU A 65 18.69 17.43 -11.02
C GLU A 65 17.85 17.24 -9.73
N GLY A 66 17.99 18.14 -8.74
CA GLY A 66 17.16 18.12 -7.53
C GLY A 66 15.72 18.55 -7.79
N ASN A 67 15.52 19.45 -8.76
CA ASN A 67 14.21 19.90 -9.23
C ASN A 67 13.52 18.81 -10.05
N ASP A 68 14.28 18.02 -10.81
CA ASP A 68 13.78 16.93 -11.65
C ASP A 68 13.26 15.77 -10.80
N PHE A 69 13.94 15.44 -9.69
CA PHE A 69 13.40 14.47 -8.74
C PHE A 69 12.05 14.91 -8.15
N VAL A 70 11.89 16.19 -7.81
CA VAL A 70 10.61 16.72 -7.30
C VAL A 70 9.56 16.74 -8.40
N MET A 71 9.91 17.14 -9.61
CA MET A 71 9.00 17.29 -10.75
C MET A 71 8.50 15.96 -11.28
N PHE A 72 9.38 14.97 -11.41
CA PHE A 72 9.08 13.67 -12.05
C PHE A 72 8.80 12.54 -11.05
N ILE A 73 9.12 12.73 -9.76
CA ILE A 73 8.74 11.78 -8.69
C ILE A 73 7.87 12.44 -7.64
N GLY A 74 8.32 13.52 -6.99
CA GLY A 74 7.61 14.13 -5.87
C GLY A 74 6.14 14.48 -6.19
N ILE A 75 5.92 15.25 -7.25
CA ILE A 75 4.58 15.67 -7.69
C ILE A 75 3.75 14.48 -8.18
N PRO A 76 4.23 13.61 -9.10
CA PRO A 76 3.47 12.44 -9.52
C PRO A 76 3.13 11.48 -8.38
N MET A 77 4.02 11.28 -7.40
CA MET A 77 3.74 10.48 -6.21
C MET A 77 2.65 11.09 -5.33
N PHE A 78 2.65 12.41 -5.16
CA PHE A 78 1.58 13.11 -4.45
C PHE A 78 0.23 12.93 -5.16
N LEU A 79 0.20 13.13 -6.48
CA LEU A 79 -1.02 12.94 -7.28
C LEU A 79 -1.53 11.49 -7.27
N ALA A 80 -0.64 10.51 -7.38
CA ALA A 80 -0.97 9.09 -7.27
C ALA A 80 -1.51 8.75 -5.86
N THR A 81 -0.96 9.37 -4.81
CA THR A 81 -1.47 9.23 -3.45
C THR A 81 -2.89 9.78 -3.31
N LEU A 82 -3.17 10.97 -3.87
CA LEU A 82 -4.54 11.52 -3.90
C LEU A 82 -5.51 10.61 -4.66
N MET A 83 -5.07 10.03 -5.78
CA MET A 83 -5.86 9.06 -6.54
C MET A 83 -6.12 7.78 -5.73
N GLY A 84 -5.13 7.30 -4.98
CA GLY A 84 -5.28 6.17 -4.06
C GLY A 84 -6.29 6.45 -2.94
N LEU A 85 -6.27 7.65 -2.35
CA LEU A 85 -7.27 8.08 -1.37
C LEU A 85 -8.67 8.17 -1.97
N TYR A 86 -8.78 8.69 -3.19
CA TYR A 86 -10.05 8.73 -3.92
C TYR A 86 -10.58 7.32 -4.24
N TRP A 87 -9.69 6.40 -4.64
CA TRP A 87 -10.05 5.00 -4.85
C TRP A 87 -10.56 4.35 -3.55
N LEU A 88 -9.88 4.57 -2.41
CA LEU A 88 -10.35 4.10 -1.10
C LEU A 88 -11.72 4.69 -0.72
N TYR A 89 -11.97 5.96 -1.04
CA TYR A 89 -13.28 6.59 -0.86
C TYR A 89 -14.36 5.90 -1.71
N ILE A 90 -14.07 5.57 -2.98
CA ILE A 90 -15.00 4.81 -3.81
C ILE A 90 -15.28 3.43 -3.18
N GLN A 91 -14.25 2.72 -2.71
CA GLN A 91 -14.43 1.42 -2.05
C GLN A 91 -15.31 1.52 -0.80
N TYR A 92 -15.13 2.58 -0.01
CA TYR A 92 -15.98 2.85 1.16
C TYR A 92 -17.46 3.03 0.79
N GLN A 93 -17.77 3.67 -0.35
CA GLN A 93 -19.14 3.91 -0.80
C GLN A 93 -19.87 2.64 -1.30
N GLN A 94 -19.16 1.61 -1.76
CA GLN A 94 -19.79 0.45 -2.42
C GLN A 94 -20.50 -0.54 -1.46
N GLN A 95 -20.38 -0.37 -0.14
CA GLN A 95 -21.10 -1.12 0.90
C GLN A 95 -21.11 -2.66 0.77
N ILE A 96 -20.02 -3.25 0.27
CA ILE A 96 -19.93 -4.70 0.04
C ILE A 96 -19.87 -5.46 1.37
N ASP A 97 -20.62 -6.55 1.49
CA ASP A 97 -20.55 -7.48 2.61
C ASP A 97 -19.56 -8.62 2.32
N TYR A 98 -18.46 -8.64 3.06
CA TYR A 98 -17.38 -9.63 2.91
C TYR A 98 -17.52 -10.80 3.89
N SER A 99 -18.55 -10.82 4.76
CA SER A 99 -18.69 -11.79 5.86
C SER A 99 -18.83 -13.24 5.38
N LYS A 100 -19.40 -13.41 4.19
CA LYS A 100 -19.71 -14.72 3.59
C LYS A 100 -18.59 -15.26 2.69
N LEU A 101 -17.46 -14.57 2.59
CA LEU A 101 -16.36 -15.00 1.73
C LEU A 101 -15.48 -16.09 2.38
N SER A 102 -15.12 -17.09 1.57
CA SER A 102 -14.07 -18.05 1.92
C SER A 102 -12.71 -17.37 2.01
N LEU A 103 -11.73 -17.99 2.70
CA LEU A 103 -10.39 -17.43 2.87
C LEU A 103 -9.75 -17.10 1.52
N GLY A 104 -9.80 -18.06 0.58
CA GLY A 104 -9.22 -17.88 -0.75
C GLY A 104 -9.84 -16.72 -1.53
N LYS A 105 -11.16 -16.54 -1.45
CA LYS A 105 -11.83 -15.38 -2.08
C LYS A 105 -11.43 -14.07 -1.40
N PHE A 106 -11.29 -14.07 -0.07
CA PHE A 106 -10.84 -12.89 0.68
C PHE A 106 -9.41 -12.48 0.30
N VAL A 107 -8.48 -13.44 0.25
CA VAL A 107 -7.10 -13.24 -0.23
C VAL A 107 -7.10 -12.76 -1.67
N GLY A 108 -7.93 -13.33 -2.55
CA GLY A 108 -8.05 -12.90 -3.94
C GLY A 108 -8.49 -11.44 -4.07
N ILE A 109 -9.46 -11.00 -3.26
CA ILE A 109 -9.89 -9.58 -3.25
C ILE A 109 -8.80 -8.68 -2.68
N ALA A 110 -8.10 -9.09 -1.61
CA ALA A 110 -6.95 -8.35 -1.10
C ALA A 110 -5.86 -8.19 -2.17
N GLY A 111 -5.56 -9.26 -2.92
CA GLY A 111 -4.65 -9.22 -4.06
C GLY A 111 -5.12 -8.26 -5.16
N LEU A 112 -6.41 -8.26 -5.51
CA LEU A 112 -6.98 -7.31 -6.48
C LEU A 112 -6.88 -5.87 -6.00
N ASN A 113 -7.12 -5.61 -4.71
CA ASN A 113 -6.98 -4.27 -4.12
C ASN A 113 -5.52 -3.82 -4.14
N PHE A 114 -4.58 -4.72 -3.80
CA PHE A 114 -3.15 -4.45 -3.92
C PHE A 114 -2.77 -4.10 -5.36
N LEU A 115 -3.22 -4.89 -6.33
CA LEU A 115 -2.97 -4.63 -7.75
C LEU A 115 -3.52 -3.27 -8.19
N CYS A 116 -4.74 -2.91 -7.78
CA CYS A 116 -5.29 -1.58 -8.06
C CYS A 116 -4.38 -0.47 -7.52
N MET A 117 -3.94 -0.59 -6.27
CA MET A 117 -3.06 0.41 -5.66
C MET A 117 -1.71 0.46 -6.37
N ALA A 118 -1.07 -0.69 -6.63
CA ALA A 118 0.19 -0.74 -7.37
C ALA A 118 0.07 -0.12 -8.77
N LEU A 119 -1.02 -0.39 -9.48
CA LEU A 119 -1.30 0.18 -10.80
C LEU A 119 -1.48 1.69 -10.74
N ILE A 120 -2.10 2.26 -9.71
CA ILE A 120 -2.23 3.72 -9.56
C ILE A 120 -0.87 4.42 -9.53
N PHE A 121 0.16 3.77 -8.96
CA PHE A 121 1.52 4.30 -8.90
C PHE A 121 2.38 3.96 -10.12
N LEU A 122 1.94 3.03 -10.98
CA LEU A 122 2.70 2.61 -12.16
C LEU A 122 3.09 3.75 -13.11
N PRO A 123 2.25 4.77 -13.39
CA PRO A 123 2.65 5.90 -14.22
C PRO A 123 3.87 6.66 -13.69
N VAL A 124 4.04 6.73 -12.36
CA VAL A 124 5.20 7.40 -11.74
C VAL A 124 6.48 6.61 -12.01
N VAL A 125 6.39 5.28 -12.04
CA VAL A 125 7.51 4.41 -12.44
C VAL A 125 7.90 4.71 -13.90
N GLY A 126 6.91 4.88 -14.77
CA GLY A 126 7.14 5.23 -16.18
C GLY A 126 7.92 6.53 -16.31
N LEU A 127 7.46 7.61 -15.66
CA LEU A 127 8.15 8.91 -15.64
C LEU A 127 9.56 8.78 -15.09
N ALA A 128 9.70 8.25 -13.87
CA ALA A 128 10.97 8.14 -13.17
C ALA A 128 12.05 7.38 -13.97
N LEU A 129 11.67 6.33 -14.70
CA LEU A 129 12.61 5.55 -15.51
C LEU A 129 12.98 6.22 -16.84
N SER A 130 12.16 7.16 -17.31
CA SER A 130 12.34 7.83 -18.60
C SER A 130 12.94 9.23 -18.51
N THR A 131 12.95 9.87 -17.34
CA THR A 131 13.35 11.28 -17.15
C THR A 131 14.43 11.47 -16.08
N LEU A 132 15.01 10.41 -15.54
CA LEU A 132 16.06 10.54 -14.54
C LEU A 132 17.31 9.88 -15.10
N ASP A 133 18.24 10.69 -15.58
CA ASP A 133 19.48 10.18 -16.18
C ASP A 133 20.57 9.93 -15.14
N ASN A 134 20.51 10.60 -13.99
CA ASN A 134 21.48 10.41 -12.91
C ASN A 134 21.26 9.05 -12.18
N PRO A 135 22.29 8.16 -12.13
CA PRO A 135 22.20 6.86 -11.47
C PRO A 135 21.83 6.90 -9.97
N SER A 136 22.19 7.98 -9.27
CA SER A 136 21.85 8.21 -7.86
C SER A 136 20.35 8.52 -7.69
N ASN A 137 19.80 9.32 -8.60
CA ASN A 137 18.37 9.67 -8.60
C ASN A 137 17.52 8.47 -9.02
N GLN A 138 17.97 7.68 -10.00
CA GLN A 138 17.32 6.40 -10.36
C GLN A 138 17.31 5.41 -9.19
N THR A 139 18.43 5.29 -8.45
CA THR A 139 18.51 4.43 -7.27
C THR A 139 17.51 4.88 -6.19
N SER A 140 17.46 6.18 -5.93
CA SER A 140 16.52 6.78 -4.97
C SER A 140 15.07 6.59 -5.41
N ALA A 141 14.78 6.76 -6.71
CA ALA A 141 13.48 6.53 -7.32
C ALA A 141 12.99 5.10 -7.11
N VAL A 142 13.84 4.12 -7.40
CA VAL A 142 13.54 2.70 -7.22
C VAL A 142 13.26 2.37 -5.75
N MET A 143 14.06 2.90 -4.83
CA MET A 143 13.84 2.72 -3.40
C MET A 143 12.48 3.30 -2.98
N VAL A 144 12.17 4.51 -3.43
CA VAL A 144 10.87 5.16 -3.18
C VAL A 144 9.75 4.26 -3.71
N ILE A 145 9.79 3.83 -4.97
CA ILE A 145 8.77 2.97 -5.57
C ILE A 145 8.57 1.69 -4.75
N GLN A 146 9.64 1.05 -4.28
CA GLN A 146 9.54 -0.17 -3.47
C GLN A 146 8.91 0.09 -2.10
N VAL A 147 9.28 1.17 -1.42
CA VAL A 147 8.64 1.59 -0.18
C VAL A 147 7.14 1.79 -0.41
N PHE A 148 6.76 2.45 -1.50
CA PHE A 148 5.36 2.67 -1.84
C PHE A 148 4.61 1.38 -2.18
N LEU A 149 5.21 0.44 -2.91
CA LEU A 149 4.63 -0.88 -3.16
C LEU A 149 4.45 -1.67 -1.85
N SER A 150 5.42 -1.60 -0.93
CA SER A 150 5.25 -2.16 0.41
C SER A 150 4.10 -1.49 1.17
N MET A 151 3.96 -0.16 1.09
CA MET A 151 2.81 0.56 1.68
C MET A 151 1.48 0.28 0.95
N ALA A 152 1.51 -0.13 -0.32
CA ALA A 152 0.31 -0.57 -1.04
C ALA A 152 -0.29 -1.86 -0.46
N THR A 153 0.52 -2.67 0.24
CA THR A 153 -0.01 -3.83 0.98
C THR A 153 -0.92 -3.40 2.13
N PHE A 154 -0.64 -2.27 2.80
CA PHE A 154 -1.52 -1.69 3.83
C PHE A 154 -2.85 -1.24 3.25
N THR A 155 -2.85 -0.58 2.10
CA THR A 155 -4.07 -0.08 1.47
C THR A 155 -4.93 -1.21 0.90
N SER A 156 -4.35 -2.38 0.62
CA SER A 156 -5.07 -3.55 0.10
C SER A 156 -6.15 -4.10 1.03
N VAL A 157 -5.97 -3.95 2.35
CA VAL A 157 -6.90 -4.47 3.37
C VAL A 157 -7.83 -3.41 3.95
N LEU A 158 -7.50 -2.13 3.78
CA LEU A 158 -8.32 -1.03 4.26
C LEU A 158 -9.79 -1.15 3.82
N PRO A 159 -10.13 -1.51 2.56
CA PRO A 159 -11.52 -1.66 2.13
C PRO A 159 -12.36 -2.61 3.01
N PHE A 160 -11.76 -3.64 3.60
CA PHE A 160 -12.47 -4.57 4.49
C PHE A 160 -12.76 -3.95 5.87
N ILE A 161 -11.90 -3.03 6.31
CA ILE A 161 -11.92 -2.48 7.67
C ILE A 161 -12.59 -1.12 7.72
N LEU A 162 -12.52 -0.32 6.64
CA LEU A 162 -13.10 1.01 6.54
C LEU A 162 -14.61 1.06 6.88
N ARG A 163 -15.32 -0.07 6.73
CA ARG A 163 -16.74 -0.19 7.08
C ARG A 163 -17.00 -0.41 8.58
N GLN A 164 -16.04 -0.99 9.31
CA GLN A 164 -16.22 -1.37 10.73
C GLN A 164 -15.95 -0.22 11.70
N TYR A 165 -15.34 0.85 11.21
CA TYR A 165 -14.92 1.99 12.01
C TYR A 165 -15.53 3.25 11.40
N LYS A 166 -15.90 4.21 12.25
CA LYS A 166 -16.24 5.53 11.73
C LYS A 166 -14.99 6.15 11.11
N ILE A 167 -15.15 6.94 10.04
CA ILE A 167 -14.03 7.62 9.38
C ILE A 167 -13.15 8.35 10.42
N ILE A 168 -13.76 9.00 11.41
CA ILE A 168 -13.04 9.69 12.48
C ILE A 168 -12.16 8.75 13.31
N GLU A 169 -12.59 7.51 13.56
CA GLU A 169 -11.80 6.53 14.29
C GLU A 169 -10.62 6.03 13.47
N ILE A 170 -10.81 5.89 12.16
CA ILE A 170 -9.75 5.50 11.23
C ILE A 170 -8.72 6.61 11.15
N VAL A 171 -9.16 7.86 11.00
CA VAL A 171 -8.29 9.04 11.02
C VAL A 171 -7.54 9.13 12.34
N LEU A 172 -8.20 8.93 13.48
CA LEU A 172 -7.53 8.96 14.78
C LEU A 172 -6.53 7.81 14.92
N VAL A 173 -6.85 6.60 14.48
CA VAL A 173 -5.91 5.46 14.57
C VAL A 173 -4.74 5.65 13.61
N ILE A 174 -4.95 6.18 12.40
CA ILE A 174 -3.88 6.54 11.47
C ILE A 174 -3.04 7.68 12.04
N PHE A 175 -3.67 8.72 12.59
CA PHE A 175 -2.99 9.91 13.10
C PHE A 175 -2.20 9.60 14.38
N PHE A 176 -2.81 8.92 15.36
CA PHE A 176 -2.09 8.46 16.55
C PHE A 176 -1.09 7.36 16.22
N GLY A 177 -1.36 6.51 15.23
CA GLY A 177 -0.41 5.52 14.75
C GLY A 177 0.78 6.17 14.05
N PHE A 178 0.55 7.23 13.28
CA PHE A 178 1.57 8.05 12.64
C PHE A 178 2.37 8.86 13.65
N ILE A 179 1.72 9.51 14.62
CA ILE A 179 2.40 10.19 15.73
C ILE A 179 3.23 9.19 16.53
N TYR A 180 2.69 8.02 16.86
CA TYR A 180 3.45 6.98 17.53
C TYR A 180 4.64 6.54 16.66
N SER A 181 4.45 6.36 15.36
CA SER A 181 5.53 6.06 14.41
C SER A 181 6.57 7.17 14.32
N MET A 182 6.16 8.44 14.36
CA MET A 182 7.05 9.62 14.29
C MET A 182 7.79 9.86 15.61
N VAL A 183 7.12 9.69 16.75
CA VAL A 183 7.74 9.79 18.07
C VAL A 183 8.75 8.67 18.23
N VAL A 184 8.39 7.45 17.85
CA VAL A 184 9.31 6.31 17.82
C VAL A 184 10.44 6.55 16.81
N GLY A 185 10.13 6.95 15.57
CA GLY A 185 11.11 7.25 14.53
C GLY A 185 12.06 8.40 14.88
N GLY A 186 11.56 9.43 15.57
CA GLY A 186 12.35 10.56 16.07
C GLY A 186 13.21 10.21 17.28
N LEU A 187 12.71 9.33 18.17
CA LEU A 187 13.52 8.74 19.25
C LEU A 187 14.63 7.83 18.67
N LEU A 188 14.38 7.17 17.53
CA LEU A 188 15.31 6.29 16.84
C LEU A 188 16.36 7.05 16.02
N ALA A 189 16.00 8.16 15.37
CA ALA A 189 16.92 8.97 14.56
C ALA A 189 17.99 9.70 15.40
N GLY A 190 17.78 9.81 16.72
CA GLY A 190 18.66 10.58 17.60
C GLY A 190 19.57 9.78 18.55
N ILE A 191 19.24 8.53 18.95
CA ILE A 191 19.83 8.01 20.21
C ILE A 191 20.29 6.52 20.25
N PHE A 192 19.71 5.50 19.59
CA PHE A 192 20.09 4.10 19.93
C PHE A 192 20.13 3.01 18.83
N ASN A 193 21.16 2.17 19.00
CA ASN A 193 21.56 0.87 18.43
C ASN A 193 20.42 -0.17 18.27
N GLU A 194 20.66 -1.25 17.50
CA GLU A 194 19.72 -2.34 17.11
C GLU A 194 18.78 -2.86 18.23
N ALA A 195 19.19 -2.75 19.50
CA ALA A 195 18.38 -3.09 20.68
C ALA A 195 17.05 -2.31 20.78
N ALA A 196 16.99 -1.05 20.33
CA ALA A 196 15.77 -0.24 20.36
C ALA A 196 14.72 -0.73 19.34
N LEU A 197 15.17 -1.18 18.16
CA LEU A 197 14.34 -1.85 17.16
C LEU A 197 13.74 -3.16 17.70
N GLY A 198 14.54 -3.93 18.44
CA GLY A 198 14.07 -5.15 19.13
C GLY A 198 12.96 -4.87 20.14
N MET A 199 13.10 -3.84 20.98
CA MET A 199 12.06 -3.46 21.95
C MET A 199 10.75 -3.03 21.29
N TYR A 200 10.83 -2.38 20.13
CA TYR A 200 9.66 -1.97 19.37
C TYR A 200 8.88 -3.17 18.80
N VAL A 201 9.59 -4.15 18.24
CA VAL A 201 8.99 -5.42 17.79
C VAL A 201 8.33 -6.15 18.96
N ILE A 202 9.00 -6.22 20.12
CA ILE A 202 8.45 -6.85 21.32
C ILE A 202 7.16 -6.14 21.78
N ASN A 203 7.14 -4.82 21.86
CA ASN A 203 5.95 -4.06 22.25
C ASN A 203 4.77 -4.31 21.31
N LEU A 204 5.00 -4.34 20.00
CA LEU A 204 3.94 -4.64 19.05
C LEU A 204 3.45 -6.09 19.19
N LEU A 205 4.35 -7.05 19.38
CA LEU A 205 3.98 -8.44 19.62
C LEU A 205 3.15 -8.59 20.90
N VAL A 206 3.47 -7.85 21.95
CA VAL A 206 2.67 -7.80 23.19
C VAL A 206 1.27 -7.24 22.92
N PHE A 207 1.15 -6.13 22.19
CA PHE A 207 -0.15 -5.59 21.80
C PHE A 207 -0.95 -6.55 20.91
N ALA A 208 -0.29 -7.19 19.94
CA ALA A 208 -0.91 -8.19 19.07
C ALA A 208 -1.39 -9.42 19.85
N ALA A 209 -0.59 -9.92 20.80
CA ALA A 209 -0.97 -11.03 21.67
C ALA A 209 -2.15 -10.65 22.58
N TYR A 210 -2.13 -9.46 23.17
CA TYR A 210 -3.23 -8.95 23.99
C TYR A 210 -4.53 -8.83 23.18
N VAL A 211 -4.46 -8.25 21.98
CA VAL A 211 -5.59 -8.15 21.05
C VAL A 211 -6.08 -9.55 20.68
N GLY A 212 -5.19 -10.45 20.27
CA GLY A 212 -5.52 -11.82 19.89
C GLY A 212 -6.26 -12.56 21.01
N HIS A 213 -5.75 -12.47 22.24
CA HIS A 213 -6.37 -13.05 23.42
C HIS A 213 -7.79 -12.48 23.67
N LYS A 214 -7.97 -11.15 23.61
CA LYS A 214 -9.29 -10.52 23.79
C LYS A 214 -10.30 -10.91 22.70
N PHE A 215 -9.86 -11.05 21.45
CA PHE A 215 -10.70 -11.50 20.35
C PHE A 215 -11.07 -12.98 20.48
N TYR A 216 -10.12 -13.85 20.84
CA TYR A 216 -10.35 -15.28 21.06
C TYR A 216 -11.42 -15.51 22.14
N HIS A 217 -11.32 -14.79 23.27
CA HIS A 217 -12.31 -14.86 24.34
C HIS A 217 -13.59 -14.07 24.08
N LYS A 218 -13.74 -13.41 22.91
CA LYS A 218 -14.88 -12.55 22.57
C LYS A 218 -15.16 -11.43 23.59
N THR A 219 -14.12 -10.96 24.30
CA THR A 219 -14.19 -9.91 25.33
C THR A 219 -13.62 -8.58 24.83
N TYR A 220 -13.75 -8.31 23.53
CA TYR A 220 -13.19 -7.11 22.90
C TYR A 220 -14.14 -5.91 23.06
N ASN A 221 -13.57 -4.76 23.38
CA ASN A 221 -14.27 -3.49 23.43
C ASN A 221 -13.81 -2.59 22.26
N GLN A 222 -14.38 -1.38 22.15
CA GLN A 222 -14.04 -0.43 21.09
C GLN A 222 -12.55 -0.05 21.09
N ASN A 223 -11.91 0.00 22.27
CA ASN A 223 -10.47 0.26 22.40
C ASN A 223 -9.64 -0.92 21.89
N THR A 224 -10.05 -2.17 22.16
CA THR A 224 -9.40 -3.37 21.61
C THR A 224 -9.52 -3.40 20.09
N LYS A 225 -10.66 -2.98 19.52
CA LYS A 225 -10.81 -2.84 18.07
C LYS A 225 -9.83 -1.81 17.49
N ARG A 226 -9.70 -0.63 18.11
CA ARG A 226 -8.77 0.42 17.66
C ARG A 226 -7.31 -0.04 17.75
N LEU A 227 -6.95 -0.73 18.83
CA LEU A 227 -5.61 -1.31 19.02
C LEU A 227 -5.32 -2.41 17.98
N ALA A 228 -6.31 -3.24 17.65
CA ALA A 228 -6.20 -4.25 16.62
C ALA A 228 -5.96 -3.63 15.23
N LEU A 229 -6.70 -2.57 14.91
CA LEU A 229 -6.48 -1.79 13.69
C LEU A 229 -5.06 -1.22 13.70
N PHE A 230 -4.63 -0.57 14.79
CA PHE A 230 -3.28 -0.05 14.92
C PHE A 230 -2.21 -1.13 14.67
N CYS A 231 -2.28 -2.29 15.33
CA CYS A 231 -1.33 -3.39 15.12
C CYS A 231 -1.28 -3.84 13.65
N LEU A 232 -2.45 -3.89 13.01
CA LEU A 232 -2.57 -4.24 11.61
C LEU A 232 -2.03 -3.14 10.68
N LEU A 233 -2.09 -1.87 11.04
CA LEU A 233 -1.53 -0.79 10.23
C LEU A 233 0.00 -0.69 10.33
N MET A 234 0.59 -1.11 11.45
CA MET A 234 2.04 -1.00 11.69
C MET A 234 2.86 -2.15 11.10
N LEU A 235 2.21 -3.25 10.72
CA LEU A 235 2.87 -4.48 10.27
C LEU A 235 3.77 -4.34 9.02
N PRO A 236 3.52 -3.50 7.99
CA PRO A 236 4.39 -3.44 6.80
C PRO A 236 5.69 -2.69 7.07
N GLY A 237 5.66 -1.70 7.97
CA GLY A 237 6.88 -1.03 8.41
C GLY A 237 7.75 -1.94 9.29
N LEU A 238 7.10 -2.83 10.04
CA LEU A 238 7.76 -3.76 10.95
C LEU A 238 8.26 -5.04 10.28
N PHE A 239 7.59 -5.50 9.23
CA PHE A 239 7.89 -6.77 8.60
C PHE A 239 9.34 -6.86 8.09
N PRO A 240 9.92 -5.83 7.44
CA PRO A 240 11.34 -5.83 7.07
C PRO A 240 12.29 -5.89 8.27
N ILE A 241 11.93 -5.25 9.38
CA ILE A 241 12.69 -5.30 10.64
C ILE A 241 12.64 -6.72 11.21
N ILE A 242 11.47 -7.38 11.18
CA ILE A 242 11.31 -8.78 11.59
C ILE A 242 12.17 -9.70 10.71
N LEU A 243 12.16 -9.49 9.38
CA LEU A 243 12.99 -10.27 8.46
C LEU A 243 14.49 -10.07 8.71
N HIS A 244 14.93 -8.86 9.04
CA HIS A 244 16.30 -8.60 9.44
C HIS A 244 16.67 -9.33 10.74
N LEU A 245 15.83 -9.24 11.78
CA LEU A 245 16.04 -9.95 13.06
C LEU A 245 16.05 -11.49 12.88
N LEU A 246 15.35 -12.02 11.89
CA LEU A 246 15.36 -13.43 11.52
C LEU A 246 16.55 -13.82 10.64
N GLY A 247 17.46 -12.89 10.33
CA GLY A 247 18.65 -13.13 9.51
C GLY A 247 18.38 -13.29 8.02
N VAL A 248 17.19 -12.89 7.53
CA VAL A 248 16.84 -12.96 6.10
C VAL A 248 17.54 -11.85 5.30
N TYR A 249 17.81 -10.71 5.93
CA TYR A 249 18.53 -9.56 5.38
C TYR A 249 19.62 -9.08 6.35
N GLY A 250 20.77 -8.66 5.81
CA GLY A 250 21.91 -8.18 6.60
C GLY A 250 21.67 -6.83 7.30
N SER A 251 20.74 -6.03 6.80
CA SER A 251 20.22 -4.82 7.47
C SER A 251 18.77 -4.54 7.06
N TYR A 252 18.03 -3.77 7.87
CA TYR A 252 16.67 -3.36 7.52
C TYR A 252 16.63 -2.48 6.24
N GLU A 253 17.67 -1.69 6.00
CA GLU A 253 17.83 -0.91 4.76
C GLU A 253 18.04 -1.83 3.57
N THR A 254 18.82 -2.91 3.71
CA THR A 254 18.97 -3.91 2.63
C THR A 254 17.67 -4.63 2.29
N ALA A 255 16.69 -4.73 3.19
CA ALA A 255 15.38 -5.26 2.81
C ALA A 255 14.67 -4.39 1.74
N TYR A 256 15.01 -3.09 1.65
CA TYR A 256 14.52 -2.13 0.65
C TYR A 256 15.58 -1.75 -0.41
N LEU A 257 16.87 -1.97 -0.14
CA LEU A 257 18.00 -1.63 -1.02
C LEU A 257 18.62 -2.83 -1.75
N ALA A 258 18.40 -4.07 -1.29
CA ALA A 258 19.04 -5.28 -1.85
C ALA A 258 18.62 -5.60 -3.29
N VAL A 259 17.70 -4.83 -3.85
CA VAL A 259 17.36 -4.92 -5.27
C VAL A 259 18.43 -4.28 -6.16
N ASN A 260 19.22 -3.32 -5.65
CA ASN A 260 20.18 -2.59 -6.47
C ASN A 260 21.60 -3.19 -6.47
N LYS A 261 21.91 -4.12 -5.55
CA LYS A 261 23.20 -4.80 -5.49
C LYS A 261 23.05 -6.29 -5.79
N GLY A 262 23.11 -6.64 -7.07
CA GLY A 262 23.58 -7.94 -7.55
C GLY A 262 22.59 -9.12 -7.62
N ASP A 263 21.52 -9.17 -6.82
CA ASP A 263 20.73 -10.41 -6.65
C ASP A 263 19.33 -10.42 -7.31
N GLY A 264 19.08 -9.62 -8.35
CA GLY A 264 17.90 -9.84 -9.21
C GLY A 264 17.14 -8.63 -9.77
N GLY A 265 17.70 -7.42 -9.71
CA GLY A 265 17.12 -6.24 -10.37
C GLY A 265 15.74 -5.80 -9.82
N PHE A 266 15.22 -4.68 -10.34
CA PHE A 266 13.93 -4.09 -9.99
C PHE A 266 12.84 -5.17 -9.86
N LEU A 267 12.20 -5.29 -8.68
CA LEU A 267 11.20 -6.32 -8.35
C LEU A 267 11.74 -7.77 -8.29
N GLY A 268 12.93 -7.98 -7.74
CA GLY A 268 13.46 -9.33 -7.50
C GLY A 268 12.42 -10.27 -6.89
N ILE A 269 12.26 -11.45 -7.48
CA ILE A 269 11.20 -12.43 -7.12
C ILE A 269 11.21 -12.73 -5.62
N LYS A 270 12.40 -12.83 -5.01
CA LYS A 270 12.56 -13.03 -3.56
C LYS A 270 11.87 -11.93 -2.77
N TRP A 271 12.09 -10.66 -3.11
CA TRP A 271 11.49 -9.52 -2.44
C TRP A 271 9.97 -9.48 -2.62
N MET A 272 9.46 -9.75 -3.84
CA MET A 272 8.01 -9.81 -4.07
C MET A 272 7.36 -10.93 -3.24
N LEU A 273 7.96 -12.11 -3.20
CA LEU A 273 7.43 -13.22 -2.43
C LEU A 273 7.47 -12.95 -0.92
N THR A 274 8.58 -12.43 -0.40
CA THR A 274 8.75 -12.19 1.04
C THR A 274 7.96 -10.97 1.49
N ASN A 275 8.09 -9.82 0.84
CA ASN A 275 7.53 -8.55 1.33
C ASN A 275 6.14 -8.22 0.78
N ILE A 276 5.70 -8.80 -0.34
CA ILE A 276 4.37 -8.52 -0.88
C ILE A 276 3.43 -9.70 -0.64
N VAL A 277 3.77 -10.89 -1.13
CA VAL A 277 2.87 -12.05 -1.06
C VAL A 277 2.68 -12.53 0.38
N ALA A 278 3.75 -12.72 1.15
CA ALA A 278 3.63 -13.18 2.54
C ALA A 278 2.86 -12.16 3.39
N ILE A 279 3.12 -10.86 3.19
CA ILE A 279 2.38 -9.79 3.87
C ILE A 279 0.90 -9.87 3.50
N ILE A 280 0.52 -9.88 2.22
CA ILE A 280 -0.89 -9.97 1.80
C ILE A 280 -1.59 -11.19 2.40
N LEU A 281 -0.93 -12.35 2.48
CA LEU A 281 -1.49 -13.56 3.09
C LEU A 281 -1.74 -13.38 4.59
N ILE A 282 -0.74 -12.90 5.33
CA ILE A 282 -0.83 -12.64 6.78
C ILE A 282 -1.95 -11.61 7.04
N TYR A 283 -1.94 -10.52 6.27
CA TYR A 283 -2.95 -9.47 6.34
C TYR A 283 -4.35 -9.99 6.09
N SER A 284 -4.54 -10.75 5.02
CA SER A 284 -5.83 -11.33 4.66
C SER A 284 -6.36 -12.24 5.77
N LEU A 285 -5.48 -13.03 6.40
CA LEU A 285 -5.84 -13.91 7.50
C LEU A 285 -6.26 -13.12 8.75
N ILE A 286 -5.44 -12.15 9.18
CA ILE A 286 -5.72 -11.34 10.37
C ILE A 286 -6.96 -10.47 10.16
N THR A 287 -7.06 -9.78 9.02
CA THR A 287 -8.21 -8.94 8.69
C THR A 287 -9.49 -9.77 8.63
N ARG A 288 -9.47 -10.96 8.03
CA ARG A 288 -10.64 -11.84 8.00
C ARG A 288 -11.04 -12.31 9.39
N PHE A 289 -10.08 -12.70 10.23
CA PHE A 289 -10.36 -13.08 11.63
C PHE A 289 -11.00 -11.94 12.41
N MET A 290 -10.45 -10.72 12.29
CA MET A 290 -11.02 -9.52 12.90
C MET A 290 -12.42 -9.24 12.37
N TYR A 291 -12.60 -9.28 11.04
CA TYR A 291 -13.87 -9.00 10.38
C TYR A 291 -14.97 -9.98 10.82
N GLN A 292 -14.69 -11.29 10.81
CA GLN A 292 -15.65 -12.31 11.27
C GLN A 292 -15.99 -12.14 12.75
N SER A 293 -14.99 -11.86 13.58
CA SER A 293 -15.20 -11.63 15.01
C SER A 293 -16.04 -10.38 15.27
N MET A 294 -15.86 -9.30 14.50
CA MET A 294 -16.59 -8.05 14.70
C MET A 294 -18.01 -8.06 14.11
N VAL A 295 -18.22 -8.70 12.96
CA VAL A 295 -19.47 -8.58 12.17
C VAL A 295 -20.48 -9.68 12.48
N ALA A 296 -20.03 -10.93 12.66
CA ALA A 296 -20.93 -12.06 12.89
C ALA A 296 -21.83 -11.93 14.15
N PRO A 297 -21.40 -11.31 15.28
CA PRO A 297 -22.28 -11.15 16.43
C PRO A 297 -23.26 -9.97 16.35
N MET A 298 -23.07 -9.00 15.44
CA MET A 298 -23.99 -7.86 15.30
C MET A 298 -25.21 -8.17 14.41
N LEU A 299 -25.14 -9.18 13.54
CA LEU A 299 -26.25 -9.61 12.67
C LEU A 299 -27.18 -10.67 13.31
N ARG A 300 -26.89 -11.10 14.55
CA ARG A 300 -27.70 -12.06 15.32
C ARG A 300 -28.52 -11.40 16.44
N LYS A 301 -28.50 -10.07 16.54
CA LYS A 301 -29.41 -9.28 17.39
C LYS A 301 -30.38 -8.53 16.50
#